data_AF-I7LBB2-F1
#
_entry.id   AF-I7LBB2-F1
#
_cell.length_a   1.000
_cell.length_b   1.000
_cell.length_c   1.000
_cell.angle_alpha   90.00
_cell.angle_beta   90.00
_cell.angle_gamma   90.00
#
_symmetry.space_group_name_H-M   'P 1'
#
loop_
_entity.id
_entity.type
_entity.pdbx_description
1 polymer ?
#
loop_
_entity_poly.entity_id
_entity_poly.type
_entity_poly.pdbx_seq_one_letter_code
_entity_poly.pdbx_strand_id
1 'polypeptide(L)'
;MADYEGLVRAVTNGIDDAMAAAVTRVSDGAVLAQRSVIGGLDGAAVAEGGARTLAAELELLGRLGMATQFESLVVTLSDHYHLFVLLDADVALAVAWGRGGTTQAAARLAVARAAREFVPGWIEPGGEDPAGDGGDGPDEQAEPAGPEQPDERRDDKVEPEPLAERDETFDVVAWLGENAGPGGADEEKEKES
;
A
#
# COMPACT_ATOMS: atom_id res chain seq x y z
N MET A 1 -7.08 -21.02 -9.79
CA MET A 1 -7.42 -20.56 -8.42
C MET A 1 -6.15 -19.94 -7.85
N ALA A 2 -6.25 -18.79 -7.17
CA ALA A 2 -5.07 -18.16 -6.57
C ALA A 2 -4.55 -18.98 -5.38
N ASP A 3 -3.23 -19.04 -5.22
CA ASP A 3 -2.55 -19.69 -4.09
C ASP A 3 -2.01 -18.62 -3.13
N TYR A 4 -2.88 -18.15 -2.24
CA TYR A 4 -2.53 -17.08 -1.30
C TYR A 4 -1.52 -17.51 -0.22
N GLU A 5 -1.49 -18.80 0.14
CA GLU A 5 -0.48 -19.35 1.05
C GLU A 5 0.92 -19.35 0.41
N GLY A 6 0.99 -19.77 -0.86
CA GLY A 6 2.18 -19.64 -1.68
C GLY A 6 2.66 -18.20 -1.80
N LEU A 7 1.72 -17.27 -2.04
CA LEU A 7 1.99 -15.83 -2.14
C LEU A 7 2.60 -15.24 -0.86
N VAL A 8 1.93 -15.36 0.30
CA VAL A 8 2.44 -14.79 1.56
C VAL A 8 3.79 -15.39 1.94
N ARG A 9 4.01 -16.67 1.63
CA ARG A 9 5.30 -17.33 1.85
C ARG A 9 6.40 -16.80 0.93
N ALA A 10 6.12 -16.61 -0.34
CA ALA A 10 7.08 -16.09 -1.32
C ALA A 10 7.47 -14.64 -0.99
N VAL A 11 6.50 -13.79 -0.68
CA VAL A 11 6.72 -12.38 -0.31
C VAL A 11 7.57 -12.26 0.93
N THR A 12 7.22 -12.97 2.01
CA THR A 12 7.98 -12.92 3.27
C THR A 12 9.40 -13.48 3.17
N ASN A 13 9.66 -14.39 2.22
CA ASN A 13 11.00 -14.88 1.94
C ASN A 13 11.79 -13.96 0.99
N GLY A 14 11.10 -13.15 0.18
CA GLY A 14 11.69 -12.26 -0.83
C GLY A 14 11.99 -10.85 -0.34
N ILE A 15 11.63 -10.52 0.90
CA ILE A 15 11.83 -9.22 1.54
C ILE A 15 12.72 -9.44 2.76
N ASP A 16 13.91 -8.84 2.74
CA ASP A 16 14.78 -8.77 3.91
C ASP A 16 14.10 -7.96 5.01
N ASP A 17 14.17 -8.49 6.23
CA ASP A 17 13.50 -7.95 7.43
C ASP A 17 11.96 -7.92 7.32
N ALA A 18 11.38 -8.85 6.56
CA ALA A 18 9.94 -9.07 6.55
C ALA A 18 9.44 -9.45 7.94
N MET A 19 8.42 -8.74 8.42
CA MET A 19 7.79 -8.95 9.72
C MET A 19 6.54 -9.79 9.60
N ALA A 20 5.65 -9.46 8.66
CA ALA A 20 4.42 -10.19 8.39
C ALA A 20 3.91 -9.95 6.97
N ALA A 21 3.09 -10.87 6.46
CA ALA A 21 2.27 -10.66 5.28
C ALA A 21 0.91 -11.33 5.46
N ALA A 22 -0.14 -10.75 4.91
CA ALA A 22 -1.49 -11.30 4.97
C ALA A 22 -2.29 -10.90 3.73
N VAL A 23 -3.13 -11.81 3.25
CA VAL A 23 -4.12 -11.55 2.20
C VAL A 23 -5.48 -11.42 2.85
N THR A 24 -6.22 -10.39 2.50
CA THR A 24 -7.53 -10.09 3.06
C THR A 24 -8.54 -9.75 1.98
N ARG A 25 -9.80 -10.05 2.24
CA ARG A 25 -10.91 -9.43 1.51
C ARG A 25 -11.12 -8.01 2.03
N VAL A 26 -11.30 -7.05 1.14
CA VAL A 26 -11.40 -5.62 1.49
C VAL A 26 -12.78 -5.30 2.07
N SER A 27 -13.83 -5.88 1.51
CA SER A 27 -15.23 -5.61 1.88
C SER A 27 -15.62 -6.01 3.30
N ASP A 28 -15.06 -7.10 3.83
CA ASP A 28 -15.40 -7.63 5.16
C ASP A 28 -14.20 -7.83 6.09
N GLY A 29 -12.98 -7.57 5.63
CA GLY A 29 -11.75 -7.76 6.39
C GLY A 29 -11.37 -9.23 6.64
N ALA A 30 -11.99 -10.18 5.94
CA ALA A 30 -11.71 -11.60 6.14
C ALA A 30 -10.29 -11.95 5.67
N VAL A 31 -9.47 -12.45 6.60
CA VAL A 31 -8.12 -12.95 6.31
C VAL A 31 -8.21 -14.27 5.55
N LEU A 32 -7.65 -14.29 4.34
CA LEU A 32 -7.64 -15.45 3.43
C LEU A 32 -6.37 -16.29 3.57
N ALA A 33 -5.24 -15.66 3.89
CA ALA A 33 -3.95 -16.30 4.19
C ALA A 33 -3.08 -15.33 5.00
N GLN A 34 -2.19 -15.84 5.84
CA GLN A 34 -1.27 -14.99 6.59
C GLN A 34 0.01 -15.71 7.02
N ARG A 35 1.07 -14.94 7.22
CA ARG A 35 2.34 -15.40 7.76
C ARG A 35 3.04 -14.29 8.55
N SER A 36 3.32 -14.55 9.81
CA SER A 36 4.21 -13.71 10.64
C SER A 36 5.59 -14.36 10.73
N VAL A 37 6.66 -13.57 10.55
CA VAL A 37 8.05 -14.03 10.53
C VAL A 37 8.81 -13.55 11.77
N ILE A 38 8.75 -12.25 12.05
CA ILE A 38 9.49 -11.62 13.16
C ILE A 38 8.50 -11.23 14.25
N GLY A 39 8.81 -11.65 15.48
CA GLY A 39 7.89 -11.69 16.61
C GLY A 39 7.29 -10.34 16.99
N GLY A 40 5.96 -10.29 17.03
CA GLY A 40 5.17 -9.23 17.64
C GLY A 40 4.08 -8.65 16.74
N LEU A 41 4.28 -8.66 15.43
CA LEU A 41 3.29 -8.16 14.48
C LEU A 41 2.28 -9.26 14.12
N ASP A 42 1.02 -9.04 14.48
CA ASP A 42 -0.10 -9.87 14.04
C ASP A 42 -0.46 -9.51 12.60
N GLY A 43 -0.14 -10.42 11.67
CA GLY A 43 -0.45 -10.23 10.25
C GLY A 43 -1.94 -10.04 9.99
N ALA A 44 -2.81 -10.67 10.79
CA ALA A 44 -4.26 -10.50 10.68
C ALA A 44 -4.68 -9.08 11.07
N ALA A 45 -4.14 -8.54 12.16
CA ALA A 45 -4.45 -7.17 12.61
C ALA A 45 -3.98 -6.12 11.58
N VAL A 46 -2.80 -6.32 10.98
CA VAL A 46 -2.29 -5.44 9.91
C VAL A 46 -3.18 -5.52 8.66
N ALA A 47 -3.59 -6.71 8.27
CA ALA A 47 -4.51 -6.91 7.15
C ALA A 47 -5.88 -6.28 7.41
N GLU A 48 -6.46 -6.48 8.59
CA GLU A 48 -7.78 -5.95 8.95
C GLU A 48 -7.78 -4.42 8.97
N GLY A 49 -6.81 -3.81 9.65
CA GLY A 49 -6.64 -2.36 9.65
C GLY A 49 -6.41 -1.81 8.24
N GLY A 50 -5.55 -2.49 7.47
CA GLY A 50 -5.26 -2.19 6.08
C GLY A 50 -6.48 -2.26 5.16
N ALA A 51 -7.33 -3.28 5.33
CA ALA A 51 -8.56 -3.45 4.54
C ALA A 51 -9.50 -2.26 4.73
N ARG A 52 -9.68 -1.79 5.97
CA ARG A 52 -10.51 -0.62 6.25
C ARG A 52 -9.94 0.65 5.62
N THR A 53 -8.63 0.84 5.73
CA THR A 53 -7.95 2.00 5.09
C THR A 53 -8.08 1.95 3.58
N LEU A 54 -7.84 0.78 2.96
CA LEU A 54 -8.02 0.58 1.52
C LEU A 54 -9.46 0.84 1.08
N ALA A 55 -10.45 0.32 1.80
CA ALA A 55 -11.86 0.52 1.47
C ALA A 55 -12.23 2.01 1.44
N ALA A 56 -11.79 2.77 2.45
CA ALA A 56 -12.01 4.22 2.52
C ALA A 56 -11.31 4.97 1.37
N GLU A 57 -10.06 4.59 1.06
CA GLU A 57 -9.30 5.21 -0.02
C GLU A 57 -9.92 4.91 -1.40
N LEU A 58 -10.32 3.67 -1.64
CA LEU A 58 -10.99 3.27 -2.88
C LEU A 58 -12.35 3.95 -3.05
N GLU A 59 -13.10 4.14 -1.96
CA GLU A 59 -14.34 4.91 -1.99
C GLU A 59 -14.07 6.38 -2.36
N LEU A 60 -13.05 7.00 -1.76
CA LEU A 60 -12.63 8.36 -2.08
C LEU A 60 -12.23 8.49 -3.55
N LEU A 61 -11.35 7.60 -4.04
CA LEU A 61 -10.92 7.58 -5.44
C LEU A 61 -12.11 7.34 -6.38
N GLY A 62 -13.08 6.52 -5.99
CA GLY A 62 -14.34 6.34 -6.72
C GLY A 62 -15.14 7.63 -6.85
N ARG A 63 -15.28 8.39 -5.75
CA ARG A 63 -15.94 9.71 -5.75
C ARG A 63 -15.21 10.75 -6.60
N LEU A 64 -13.88 10.61 -6.72
CA LEU A 64 -13.05 11.47 -7.55
C LEU A 64 -12.95 11.01 -9.02
N GLY A 65 -13.53 9.87 -9.39
CA GLY A 65 -13.43 9.30 -10.74
C GLY A 65 -12.04 8.73 -11.06
N MET A 66 -11.24 8.41 -10.05
CA MET A 66 -9.85 7.93 -10.15
C MET A 66 -9.69 6.48 -9.64
N ALA A 67 -10.77 5.73 -9.44
CA ALA A 67 -10.71 4.36 -8.89
C ALA A 67 -9.77 3.43 -9.67
N THR A 68 -9.62 3.61 -10.97
CA THR A 68 -8.74 2.80 -11.82
C THR A 68 -7.26 3.17 -11.74
N GLN A 69 -6.91 4.24 -11.00
CA GLN A 69 -5.54 4.71 -10.85
C GLN A 69 -4.89 4.26 -9.53
N PHE A 70 -5.59 3.47 -8.72
CA PHE A 70 -5.01 2.93 -7.50
C PHE A 70 -3.95 1.88 -7.84
N GLU A 71 -2.71 2.14 -7.44
CA GLU A 71 -1.62 1.16 -7.58
C GLU A 71 -1.34 0.41 -6.28
N SER A 72 -1.02 1.16 -5.24
CA SER A 72 -0.68 0.64 -3.93
C SER A 72 -0.69 1.75 -2.89
N LEU A 73 -0.85 1.36 -1.63
CA LEU A 73 -0.77 2.26 -0.48
C LEU A 73 0.44 1.87 0.35
N VAL A 74 1.28 2.84 0.72
CA VAL A 74 2.42 2.64 1.63
C VAL A 74 2.22 3.48 2.87
N VAL A 75 2.23 2.85 4.04
CA VAL A 75 2.24 3.52 5.34
C VAL A 75 3.65 3.46 5.89
N THR A 76 4.21 4.61 6.24
CA THR A 76 5.53 4.71 6.85
C THR A 76 5.38 4.90 8.35
N LEU A 77 5.94 3.96 9.12
CA LEU A 77 5.95 4.01 10.58
C LEU A 77 7.37 4.30 11.07
N SER A 78 7.52 4.49 12.38
CA SER A 78 8.80 4.87 12.98
C SER A 78 9.90 3.81 12.77
N ASP A 79 9.52 2.53 12.79
CA ASP A 79 10.41 1.37 12.80
C ASP A 79 10.19 0.40 11.61
N HIS A 80 9.04 0.48 10.93
CA HIS A 80 8.70 -0.37 9.79
C HIS A 80 7.86 0.33 8.73
N TYR A 81 7.61 -0.36 7.63
CA TYR A 81 6.70 0.05 6.56
C TYR A 81 5.55 -0.96 6.46
N HIS A 82 4.37 -0.49 6.08
CA HIS A 82 3.31 -1.33 5.53
C HIS A 82 3.12 -1.02 4.05
N LEU A 83 2.95 -2.06 3.24
CA LEU A 83 2.59 -1.98 1.83
C LEU A 83 1.28 -2.74 1.64
N PHE A 84 0.32 -2.09 0.99
CA PHE A 84 -0.95 -2.66 0.61
C PHE A 84 -1.08 -2.64 -0.92
N VAL A 85 -1.37 -3.79 -1.52
CA VAL A 85 -1.52 -3.96 -2.97
C VAL A 85 -2.82 -4.70 -3.25
N LEU A 86 -3.61 -4.21 -4.21
CA LEU A 86 -4.77 -4.95 -4.70
C LEU A 86 -4.32 -6.14 -5.55
N LEU A 87 -4.83 -7.32 -5.21
CA LEU A 87 -4.68 -8.55 -5.98
C LEU A 87 -5.88 -8.78 -6.92
N ASP A 88 -7.04 -8.23 -6.56
CA ASP A 88 -8.27 -8.21 -7.35
C ASP A 88 -9.15 -7.05 -6.85
N ALA A 89 -10.37 -6.90 -7.38
CA ALA A 89 -11.30 -5.83 -7.04
C ALA A 89 -11.67 -5.77 -5.54
N ASP A 90 -11.61 -6.91 -4.83
CA ASP A 90 -11.98 -7.03 -3.42
C ASP A 90 -10.95 -7.82 -2.59
N VAL A 91 -9.75 -8.06 -3.13
CA VAL A 91 -8.71 -8.81 -2.42
C VAL A 91 -7.42 -8.01 -2.41
N ALA A 92 -6.81 -7.89 -1.23
CA ALA A 92 -5.58 -7.14 -1.03
C ALA A 92 -4.53 -7.96 -0.30
N LEU A 93 -3.26 -7.71 -0.63
CA LEU A 93 -2.10 -8.16 0.11
C LEU A 93 -1.60 -7.01 0.99
N ALA A 94 -1.41 -7.29 2.28
CA ALA A 94 -0.70 -6.46 3.23
C ALA A 94 0.68 -7.06 3.55
N VAL A 95 1.72 -6.25 3.57
CA VAL A 95 3.09 -6.67 3.91
C VAL A 95 3.72 -5.66 4.84
N ALA A 96 4.36 -6.14 5.91
CA ALA A 96 5.11 -5.35 6.87
C ALA A 96 6.59 -5.76 6.87
N TRP A 97 7.50 -4.78 6.87
CA TRP A 97 8.94 -5.03 6.96
C TRP A 97 9.69 -3.87 7.61
N GLY A 98 10.81 -4.15 8.26
CA GLY A 98 11.59 -3.15 8.97
C GLY A 98 12.33 -2.17 8.06
N ARG A 99 12.58 -0.96 8.58
CA ARG A 99 13.20 0.13 7.79
C ARG A 99 14.68 -0.09 7.45
N GLY A 100 15.35 -0.99 8.17
CA GLY A 100 16.78 -1.27 7.99
C GLY A 100 17.09 -2.30 6.90
N GLY A 101 16.08 -3.03 6.40
CA GLY A 101 16.23 -4.09 5.42
C GLY A 101 15.96 -3.61 3.99
N THR A 102 14.80 -4.02 3.46
CA THR A 102 14.42 -3.82 2.05
C THR A 102 13.93 -2.40 1.76
N THR A 103 14.32 -1.81 0.62
CA THR A 103 13.77 -0.53 0.15
C THR A 103 12.32 -0.68 -0.33
N GLN A 104 11.52 0.39 -0.32
CA GLN A 104 10.12 0.33 -0.80
C GLN A 104 10.01 -0.17 -2.25
N ALA A 105 10.93 0.25 -3.13
CA ALA A 105 10.96 -0.19 -4.53
C ALA A 105 11.26 -1.70 -4.65
N ALA A 106 12.21 -2.21 -3.87
CA ALA A 106 12.52 -3.64 -3.85
C ALA A 106 11.38 -4.48 -3.27
N ALA A 107 10.69 -3.98 -2.23
CA ALA A 107 9.51 -4.63 -1.66
C ALA A 107 8.36 -4.72 -2.67
N ARG A 108 8.08 -3.62 -3.40
CA ARG A 108 7.08 -3.61 -4.48
C ARG A 108 7.43 -4.62 -5.58
N LEU A 109 8.69 -4.68 -6.00
CA LEU A 109 9.14 -5.64 -7.00
C LEU A 109 9.01 -7.10 -6.51
N ALA A 110 9.34 -7.37 -5.26
CA ALA A 110 9.18 -8.70 -4.66
C ALA A 110 7.70 -9.12 -4.62
N VAL A 111 6.81 -8.21 -4.23
CA VAL A 111 5.36 -8.42 -4.26
C VAL A 111 4.86 -8.65 -5.67
N ALA A 112 5.25 -7.82 -6.64
CA ALA A 112 4.80 -7.96 -8.03
C ALA A 112 5.23 -9.30 -8.65
N ARG A 113 6.47 -9.76 -8.38
CA ARG A 113 6.94 -11.07 -8.82
C ARG A 113 6.13 -12.21 -8.23
N ALA A 114 5.89 -12.17 -6.91
CA ALA A 114 5.11 -13.19 -6.24
C ALA A 114 3.63 -13.18 -6.69
N ALA A 115 3.01 -12.01 -6.83
CA ALA A 115 1.63 -11.90 -7.27
C ALA A 115 1.44 -12.48 -8.69
N ARG A 116 2.36 -12.20 -9.63
CA ARG A 116 2.34 -12.81 -10.97
C ARG A 116 2.42 -14.34 -10.96
N GLU A 117 3.16 -14.91 -10.01
CA GLU A 117 3.34 -16.36 -9.90
C GLU A 117 2.10 -17.03 -9.26
N PHE A 118 1.53 -16.42 -8.22
CA PHE A 118 0.54 -17.08 -7.36
C PHE A 118 -0.91 -16.60 -7.57
N VAL A 119 -1.13 -15.49 -8.30
CA VAL A 119 -2.46 -14.93 -8.57
C VAL A 119 -2.69 -14.90 -10.09
N PRO A 120 -3.37 -15.92 -10.65
CA PRO A 120 -3.62 -16.00 -12.08
C PRO A 120 -4.40 -14.79 -12.59
N GLY A 121 -3.90 -14.15 -13.66
CA GLY A 121 -4.54 -12.99 -14.28
C GLY A 121 -4.31 -11.67 -13.54
N TRP A 122 -3.46 -11.64 -12.50
CA TRP A 122 -3.05 -10.39 -11.88
C TRP A 122 -2.22 -9.55 -12.87
N ILE A 123 -2.69 -8.34 -13.12
CA ILE A 123 -2.00 -7.33 -13.91
C ILE A 123 -1.43 -6.31 -12.93
N GLU A 124 -0.15 -5.99 -13.09
CA GLU A 124 0.48 -4.98 -12.25
C GLU A 124 -0.22 -3.63 -12.49
N PRO A 125 -0.72 -2.96 -11.44
CA PRO A 125 -1.32 -1.64 -11.60
C PRO A 125 -0.34 -0.67 -12.24
N GLY A 126 -0.75 -0.01 -13.33
CA GLY A 126 0.10 0.89 -14.11
C GLY A 126 1.05 0.21 -15.10
N GLY A 127 1.08 -1.13 -15.16
CA GLY A 127 1.81 -1.87 -16.19
C GLY A 127 1.08 -1.86 -17.52
N GLU A 128 1.78 -1.55 -18.61
CA GLU A 128 1.26 -1.74 -19.98
C GLU A 128 0.88 -3.21 -20.18
N ASP A 129 -0.29 -3.45 -20.75
CA ASP A 129 -0.77 -4.79 -21.07
C ASP A 129 0.25 -5.47 -22.03
N PRO A 130 0.91 -6.57 -21.63
CA PRO A 130 1.87 -7.24 -22.50
C PRO A 130 1.21 -7.86 -23.74
N ALA A 131 -0.13 -7.92 -23.79
CA ALA A 131 -0.90 -8.32 -24.96
C ALA A 131 -1.23 -7.16 -25.92
N GLY A 132 -0.73 -5.95 -25.65
CA GLY A 132 -0.70 -4.86 -26.61
C GLY A 132 0.24 -5.19 -27.76
N ASP A 133 -0.28 -5.93 -28.73
CA ASP A 133 0.23 -6.05 -30.09
C ASP A 133 0.38 -4.63 -30.65
N GLY A 134 1.56 -4.05 -30.42
CA GLY A 134 2.00 -2.79 -30.97
C GLY A 134 2.09 -2.96 -32.47
N GLY A 135 0.96 -2.75 -33.15
CA GLY A 135 0.93 -2.63 -34.59
C GLY A 135 1.95 -1.58 -35.01
N ASP A 136 2.91 -2.02 -35.81
CA ASP A 136 3.91 -1.21 -36.51
C ASP A 136 3.22 0.00 -37.17
N GLY A 137 3.20 1.12 -36.45
CA GLY A 137 3.00 2.43 -37.05
C GLY A 137 4.33 2.86 -37.69
N PRO A 138 4.34 3.31 -38.95
CA PRO A 138 5.58 3.69 -39.60
C PRO A 138 6.25 4.86 -38.85
N ASP A 139 7.53 4.67 -38.53
CA ASP A 139 8.44 5.69 -37.99
C ASP A 139 8.47 6.91 -38.90
N GLU A 140 7.68 7.93 -38.57
CA GLU A 140 7.80 9.26 -39.15
C GLU A 140 8.94 9.97 -38.42
N GLN A 141 10.13 9.89 -39.00
CA GLN A 141 11.33 10.60 -38.55
C GLN A 141 11.11 12.12 -38.64
N ALA A 142 10.64 12.72 -37.55
CA ALA A 142 10.68 14.15 -37.36
C ALA A 142 12.10 14.55 -36.91
N GLU A 143 12.79 15.32 -37.75
CA GLU A 143 14.08 15.94 -37.44
C GLU A 143 13.99 16.80 -36.16
N PRO A 144 14.95 16.70 -35.22
CA PRO A 144 14.96 17.58 -34.07
C PRO A 144 15.40 19.00 -34.47
N ALA A 145 14.51 19.97 -34.28
CA ALA A 145 14.85 21.38 -34.24
C ALA A 145 15.91 21.64 -33.16
N GLY A 146 16.91 22.45 -33.52
CA GLY A 146 18.08 22.73 -32.69
C GLY A 146 17.76 23.40 -31.35
N PRO A 147 18.71 23.38 -30.39
CA PRO A 147 18.49 23.93 -29.06
C PRO A 147 18.45 25.47 -29.10
N GLU A 148 17.27 26.05 -28.87
CA GLU A 148 17.17 27.44 -28.41
C GLU A 148 17.67 27.50 -26.96
N GLN A 149 18.74 28.26 -26.74
CA GLN A 149 19.28 28.50 -25.41
C GLN A 149 18.32 29.37 -24.60
N PRO A 150 17.90 28.95 -23.38
CA PRO A 150 17.11 29.80 -22.51
C PRO A 150 17.94 30.93 -21.90
N ASP A 151 17.37 32.12 -22.04
CA ASP A 151 17.79 33.43 -21.56
C ASP A 151 18.01 33.43 -20.02
N GLU A 152 19.20 33.85 -19.57
CA GLU A 152 19.59 33.96 -18.15
C GLU A 152 18.75 35.04 -17.44
N ARG A 153 17.58 34.66 -16.93
CA ARG A 153 16.77 35.54 -16.08
C ARG A 153 17.24 35.45 -14.63
N ARG A 154 17.96 36.51 -14.25
CA ARG A 154 18.20 37.09 -12.91
C ARG A 154 17.56 36.36 -11.72
N ASP A 155 18.44 35.88 -10.85
CA ASP A 155 18.15 35.51 -9.47
C ASP A 155 17.75 36.74 -8.64
N ASP A 156 16.46 37.03 -8.54
CA ASP A 156 15.94 37.81 -7.42
C ASP A 156 15.87 36.89 -6.20
N LYS A 157 16.80 37.12 -5.27
CA LYS A 157 16.82 36.48 -3.95
C LYS A 157 15.53 36.84 -3.19
N VAL A 158 14.56 35.94 -3.22
CA VAL A 158 13.44 35.95 -2.28
C VAL A 158 13.96 35.37 -0.97
N GLU A 159 14.16 36.23 0.04
CA GLU A 159 14.39 35.76 1.40
C GLU A 159 13.11 35.07 1.91
N PRO A 160 13.17 33.81 2.35
CA PRO A 160 12.00 33.14 2.89
C PRO A 160 11.60 33.80 4.22
N GLU A 161 10.33 34.21 4.32
CA GLU A 161 9.77 34.63 5.61
C GLU A 161 9.86 33.48 6.62
N PRO A 162 10.17 33.76 7.89
CA PRO A 162 10.22 32.74 8.93
C PRO A 162 8.84 32.11 9.11
N LEU A 163 8.76 30.80 8.90
CA LEU A 163 7.59 30.00 9.23
C LEU A 163 7.28 30.19 10.72
N ALA A 164 6.16 30.83 11.02
CA ALA A 164 5.61 30.85 12.36
C ALA A 164 5.37 29.40 12.80
N GLU A 165 5.97 29.02 13.94
CA GLU A 165 5.75 27.73 14.60
C GLU A 165 4.25 27.60 14.88
N ARG A 166 3.54 26.88 14.00
CA ARG A 166 2.19 26.40 14.29
C ARG A 166 2.34 25.11 15.08
N ASP A 167 2.19 25.27 16.39
CA ASP A 167 2.06 24.20 17.36
C ASP A 167 0.68 23.53 17.21
N GLU A 168 0.47 22.87 16.07
CA GLU A 168 -0.69 22.00 15.83
C GLU A 168 -0.24 20.56 16.10
N THR A 169 -0.04 20.26 17.38
CA THR A 169 0.09 18.88 17.85
C THR A 169 -1.26 18.21 17.62
N PHE A 170 -1.40 17.52 16.50
CA PHE A 170 -2.56 16.69 16.19
C PHE A 170 -2.55 15.48 17.12
N ASP A 171 -3.40 15.51 18.15
CA ASP A 171 -3.46 14.44 19.16
C ASP A 171 -4.21 13.22 18.58
N VAL A 172 -3.44 12.32 17.96
CA VAL A 172 -3.93 11.06 17.37
C VAL A 172 -4.61 10.16 18.41
N VAL A 173 -4.28 10.29 19.69
CA VAL A 173 -4.85 9.48 20.78
C VAL A 173 -6.30 9.87 21.05
N ALA A 174 -6.64 11.16 20.95
CA ALA A 174 -8.02 11.62 21.10
C ALA A 174 -8.93 11.11 19.98
N TRP A 175 -8.45 11.08 18.73
CA TRP A 175 -9.24 10.62 17.58
C TRP A 175 -9.52 9.10 17.60
N LEU A 176 -8.59 8.29 18.10
CA LEU A 176 -8.79 6.84 18.25
C LEU A 176 -9.74 6.50 19.40
N GLY A 177 -9.82 7.33 20.45
CA GLY A 177 -10.71 7.13 21.59
C GLY A 177 -12.19 7.35 21.26
N GLU A 178 -12.53 8.27 20.34
CA GLU A 178 -13.92 8.58 19.98
C GLU A 178 -14.54 7.58 18.97
N ASN A 179 -13.72 6.79 18.27
CA ASN A 179 -14.18 5.84 17.25
C ASN A 179 -14.10 4.36 17.69
N ALA A 180 -13.64 4.09 18.92
CA ALA A 180 -13.80 2.77 19.54
C ALA A 180 -15.29 2.60 19.95
N GLY A 181 -16.08 1.97 19.08
CA GLY A 181 -17.46 1.62 19.39
C GLY A 181 -17.59 0.78 20.68
N PRO A 182 -18.78 0.75 21.31
CA PRO A 182 -18.98 0.10 22.60
C PRO A 182 -18.95 -1.42 22.46
N GLY A 183 -17.75 -1.99 22.50
CA GLY A 183 -17.52 -3.43 22.56
C GLY A 183 -17.62 -3.96 24.00
N GLY A 184 -18.83 -4.33 24.39
CA GLY A 184 -19.15 -5.42 25.33
C GLY A 184 -18.31 -5.58 26.59
N ALA A 185 -18.70 -4.88 27.65
CA ALA A 185 -18.49 -5.34 29.02
C ALA A 185 -19.84 -5.80 29.59
N ASP A 186 -20.23 -7.05 29.30
CA ASP A 186 -21.27 -7.79 30.04
C ASP A 186 -20.56 -9.00 30.66
N GLU A 187 -20.25 -8.95 31.95
CA GLU A 187 -21.05 -9.56 33.03
C GLU A 187 -21.21 -11.08 32.89
N GLU A 188 -20.22 -11.84 33.37
CA GLU A 188 -20.47 -13.16 33.97
C GLU A 188 -20.10 -13.11 35.46
N LYS A 189 -21.11 -12.78 36.27
CA LYS A 189 -21.21 -13.21 37.66
C LYS A 189 -22.26 -14.31 37.75
N GLU A 190 -22.02 -15.21 38.69
CA GLU A 190 -22.92 -16.25 39.23
C GLU A 190 -22.93 -17.61 38.51
N LYS A 191 -22.19 -18.57 39.07
CA LYS A 191 -22.75 -19.60 39.96
C LYS A 191 -21.64 -20.55 40.44
N GLU A 192 -21.21 -20.38 41.68
CA GLU A 192 -20.63 -21.49 42.46
C GLU A 192 -21.78 -22.32 43.06
N SER A 193 -21.70 -23.63 42.88
CA SER A 193 -22.46 -24.67 43.58
C SER A 193 -21.51 -25.47 44.45
#